data_AF-A0A183U1V3-F1
#
_entry.id   AF-A0A183U1V3-F1
#
_cell.length_a   1.000
_cell.length_b   1.000
_cell.length_c   1.000
_cell.angle_alpha   90.00
_cell.angle_beta   90.00
_cell.angle_gamma   90.00
#
_symmetry.space_group_name_H-M   'P 1'
#
loop_
_entity.id
_entity.type
_entity.pdbx_description
1 polymer ?
#
loop_
_entity_poly.entity_id
_entity_poly.type
_entity_poly.pdbx_seq_one_letter_code
_entity_poly.pdbx_strand_id
1 'polypeptide(L)'
;MSQHGSSLCDDGARHRKIIRYSIMPISALRSVGFRYIDLNQSRLAVVDGVELHGRVVVWKLLGALIGIYPAERGHAAISAGIDRWLLLANQVVEGRINGERACRCVNPALSRSDFLASGSVATMADVIMKAAVDKNGICFPNNVEMWLARVGQAMAVC
;
A
#
# COMPACT_ATOMS: atom_id res chain seq x y z
N MET A 1 36.88 -16.91 43.72
CA MET A 1 35.61 -16.47 44.33
C MET A 1 34.99 -15.41 43.42
N SER A 2 33.71 -15.62 43.02
CA SER A 2 32.72 -14.76 42.33
C SER A 2 33.17 -13.80 41.21
N GLN A 3 32.77 -13.95 39.94
CA GLN A 3 31.44 -13.84 39.29
C GLN A 3 30.90 -12.40 39.08
N HIS A 4 30.62 -12.14 37.79
CA HIS A 4 29.52 -11.37 37.17
C HIS A 4 29.71 -9.89 36.81
N GLY A 5 29.46 -9.60 35.53
CA GLY A 5 29.40 -8.26 34.95
C GLY A 5 29.53 -8.22 33.42
N SER A 6 28.76 -9.04 32.70
CA SER A 6 28.65 -9.01 31.24
C SER A 6 27.86 -7.79 30.75
N SER A 7 28.42 -7.02 29.80
CA SER A 7 27.67 -6.12 28.92
C SER A 7 28.18 -6.31 27.50
N LEU A 8 27.40 -7.07 26.72
CA LEU A 8 27.53 -7.18 25.28
C LEU A 8 27.10 -5.84 24.66
N CYS A 9 28.02 -5.13 24.01
CA CYS A 9 27.70 -4.25 22.90
C CYS A 9 28.00 -5.03 21.63
N ASP A 10 27.02 -5.83 21.23
CA ASP A 10 26.98 -6.57 19.98
C ASP A 10 26.67 -5.55 18.87
N ASP A 11 27.68 -5.19 18.07
CA ASP A 11 27.57 -4.34 16.89
C ASP A 11 26.81 -5.10 15.79
N GLY A 12 25.49 -5.16 15.97
CA GLY A 12 24.55 -5.70 15.01
C GLY A 12 24.38 -4.77 13.81
N ALA A 13 25.35 -4.80 12.90
CA ALA A 13 25.27 -4.20 11.57
C ALA A 13 24.08 -4.79 10.78
N ARG A 14 22.89 -4.23 10.98
CA ARG A 14 21.68 -4.54 10.23
C ARG A 14 21.92 -4.19 8.76
N HIS A 15 22.29 -5.21 7.99
CA HIS A 15 22.17 -5.24 6.55
C HIS A 15 20.72 -4.90 6.16
N ARG A 16 20.47 -3.63 5.84
CA ARG A 16 19.19 -3.21 5.23
C ARG A 16 19.18 -3.74 3.81
N LYS A 17 18.62 -4.95 3.62
CA LYS A 17 18.26 -5.43 2.28
C LYS A 17 17.22 -4.46 1.72
N ILE A 18 17.65 -3.58 0.82
CA ILE A 18 16.76 -2.82 -0.04
C ILE A 18 16.13 -3.85 -0.99
N ILE A 19 14.87 -4.21 -0.73
CA ILE A 19 14.10 -5.09 -1.60
C ILE A 19 13.76 -4.29 -2.86
N ARG A 20 14.50 -4.54 -3.95
CA ARG A 20 14.14 -4.07 -5.28
C ARG A 20 13.09 -5.03 -5.82
N TYR A 21 11.83 -4.60 -5.83
CA TYR A 21 10.79 -5.32 -6.55
C TYR A 21 11.01 -5.12 -8.06
N SER A 22 10.97 -6.21 -8.83
CA SER A 22 10.98 -6.12 -10.29
C SER A 22 9.62 -5.60 -10.74
N ILE A 23 9.56 -4.33 -11.14
CA ILE A 23 8.34 -3.70 -11.66
C ILE A 23 8.00 -4.37 -13.00
N MET A 24 6.85 -5.04 -13.09
CA MET A 24 6.37 -5.59 -14.36
C MET A 24 5.88 -4.46 -15.27
N PRO A 25 6.31 -4.40 -16.54
CA PRO A 25 5.87 -3.36 -17.45
C PRO A 25 4.38 -3.52 -17.79
N ILE A 26 3.64 -2.40 -17.87
CA ILE A 26 2.20 -2.36 -18.15
C ILE A 26 1.83 -3.11 -19.44
N SER A 27 2.73 -3.18 -20.42
CA SER A 27 2.56 -3.96 -21.66
C SER A 27 2.36 -5.46 -21.40
N ALA A 28 2.94 -6.00 -20.33
CA ALA A 28 2.79 -7.40 -19.96
C ALA A 28 1.44 -7.71 -19.28
N LEU A 29 0.66 -6.69 -18.89
CA LEU A 29 -0.72 -6.91 -18.42
C LEU A 29 -1.65 -7.40 -19.54
N ARG A 30 -1.35 -7.05 -20.80
CA ARG A 30 -2.10 -7.56 -21.97
C ARG A 30 -1.86 -9.04 -22.24
N SER A 31 -0.68 -9.57 -21.91
CA SER A 31 -0.39 -11.00 -22.05
C SER A 31 -1.06 -11.87 -20.99
N VAL A 32 -1.52 -11.29 -19.87
CA VAL A 32 -2.16 -11.98 -18.73
C VAL A 32 -3.70 -11.95 -18.83
N GLY A 33 -4.25 -11.60 -20.00
CA GLY A 33 -5.68 -11.67 -20.27
C GLY A 33 -6.57 -10.77 -19.39
N PHE A 34 -5.99 -9.77 -18.70
CA PHE A 34 -6.71 -8.96 -17.72
C PHE A 34 -7.83 -8.14 -18.39
N ARG A 35 -9.07 -8.39 -17.99
CA ARG A 35 -10.24 -7.57 -18.36
C ARG A 35 -10.96 -7.07 -17.12
N TYR A 36 -11.12 -5.76 -17.01
CA TYR A 36 -11.94 -5.12 -15.99
C TYR A 36 -13.32 -4.82 -16.57
N ILE A 37 -14.38 -5.29 -15.90
CA ILE A 37 -15.76 -5.08 -16.32
C ILE A 37 -16.52 -4.45 -15.15
N ASP A 38 -17.04 -3.22 -15.37
CA ASP A 38 -17.89 -2.54 -14.39
C ASP A 38 -19.37 -2.83 -14.70
N LEU A 39 -19.85 -3.99 -14.26
CA LEU A 39 -21.26 -4.36 -14.33
C LEU A 39 -21.97 -3.84 -13.08
N ASN A 40 -22.34 -2.56 -13.06
CA ASN A 40 -23.29 -1.91 -12.13
C ASN A 40 -23.52 -2.64 -10.78
N GLN A 41 -22.44 -2.75 -9.98
CA GLN A 41 -22.30 -3.31 -8.60
C GLN A 41 -21.52 -4.63 -8.46
N SER A 42 -21.33 -5.40 -9.53
CA SER A 42 -20.50 -6.61 -9.54
C SER A 42 -19.12 -6.28 -10.10
N ARG A 43 -18.24 -5.68 -9.29
CA ARG A 43 -16.87 -5.33 -9.69
C ARG A 43 -16.08 -6.61 -9.97
N LEU A 44 -15.94 -6.93 -11.24
CA LEU A 44 -15.37 -8.17 -11.75
C LEU A 44 -14.08 -7.87 -12.52
N ALA A 45 -13.01 -8.55 -12.16
CA ALA A 45 -11.85 -8.69 -13.04
C ALA A 45 -11.72 -10.14 -13.47
N VAL A 46 -11.50 -10.38 -14.75
CA VAL A 46 -11.23 -11.72 -15.29
C VAL A 46 -9.75 -11.80 -15.64
N VAL A 47 -9.07 -12.81 -15.10
CA VAL A 47 -7.64 -13.05 -15.30
C VAL A 47 -7.43 -14.52 -15.58
N ASP A 48 -6.96 -14.84 -16.78
CA ASP A 48 -6.79 -16.22 -17.24
C ASP A 48 -8.02 -17.13 -17.02
N GLY A 49 -9.23 -16.56 -17.18
CA GLY A 49 -10.50 -17.26 -16.97
C GLY A 49 -10.95 -17.36 -15.51
N VAL A 50 -10.18 -16.83 -14.56
CA VAL A 50 -10.58 -16.73 -13.15
C VAL A 50 -11.29 -15.41 -12.90
N GLU A 51 -12.47 -15.50 -12.30
CA GLU A 51 -13.28 -14.36 -11.89
C GLU A 51 -12.88 -13.85 -10.49
N LEU A 52 -12.51 -12.57 -10.42
CA LEU A 52 -12.17 -11.88 -9.19
C LEU A 52 -13.27 -10.92 -8.81
N HIS A 53 -13.84 -11.14 -7.63
CA HIS A 53 -14.92 -10.31 -7.10
C HIS A 53 -14.37 -9.34 -6.04
N GLY A 54 -14.70 -8.07 -6.21
CA GLY A 54 -14.47 -7.05 -5.20
C GLY A 54 -13.20 -6.22 -5.44
N ARG A 55 -13.35 -4.92 -5.19
CA ARG A 55 -12.34 -3.89 -5.51
C ARG A 55 -11.00 -4.14 -4.83
N VAL A 56 -11.04 -4.58 -3.57
CA VAL A 56 -9.83 -4.87 -2.78
C VAL A 56 -9.03 -6.02 -3.38
N VAL A 57 -9.70 -7.07 -3.88
CA VAL A 57 -9.02 -8.21 -4.53
C VAL A 57 -8.33 -7.75 -5.81
N VAL A 58 -9.02 -6.95 -6.61
CA VAL A 58 -8.45 -6.35 -7.83
C VAL A 58 -7.24 -5.49 -7.52
N TRP A 59 -7.31 -4.65 -6.48
CA TRP A 59 -6.18 -3.83 -6.05
C TRP A 59 -4.98 -4.66 -5.59
N LYS A 60 -5.20 -5.72 -4.82
CA LYS A 60 -4.13 -6.63 -4.39
C LYS A 60 -3.44 -7.27 -5.59
N LEU A 61 -4.22 -7.77 -6.55
CA LEU A 61 -3.67 -8.35 -7.76
C LEU A 61 -2.85 -7.33 -8.54
N LEU A 62 -3.40 -6.16 -8.82
CA LEU A 62 -2.68 -5.10 -9.55
C LEU A 62 -1.39 -4.74 -8.83
N GLY A 63 -1.45 -4.51 -7.52
CA GLY A 63 -0.28 -4.22 -6.70
C GLY A 63 0.77 -5.34 -6.74
N ALA A 64 0.34 -6.60 -6.77
CA ALA A 64 1.26 -7.73 -6.87
C ALA A 64 1.95 -7.78 -8.24
N LEU A 65 1.19 -7.52 -9.32
CA LEU A 65 1.72 -7.50 -10.69
C LEU A 65 2.78 -6.40 -10.86
N ILE A 66 2.57 -5.21 -10.31
CA ILE A 66 3.56 -4.11 -10.40
C ILE A 66 4.60 -4.12 -9.27
N GLY A 67 4.55 -5.10 -8.36
CA GLY A 67 5.54 -5.28 -7.30
C GLY A 67 5.39 -4.35 -6.07
N ILE A 68 4.25 -3.68 -5.89
CA ILE A 68 3.98 -2.82 -4.72
C ILE A 68 3.04 -3.46 -3.68
N TYR A 69 2.69 -4.74 -3.89
CA TYR A 69 2.04 -5.59 -2.91
C TYR A 69 2.83 -6.90 -2.80
N PRO A 70 3.37 -7.26 -1.61
CA PRO A 70 4.16 -8.47 -1.46
C PRO A 70 3.26 -9.71 -1.51
N ALA A 71 3.58 -10.64 -2.41
CA ALA A 71 2.91 -11.94 -2.56
C ALA A 71 3.58 -13.09 -1.78
N GLU A 72 4.76 -12.84 -1.22
CA GLU A 72 5.56 -13.85 -0.50
C GLU A 72 5.13 -14.02 0.96
N ARG A 73 5.14 -15.26 1.45
CA ARG A 73 4.73 -15.60 2.83
C ARG A 73 5.54 -14.92 3.93
N GLY A 74 6.79 -14.54 3.65
CA GLY A 74 7.67 -13.84 4.59
C GLY A 74 7.22 -12.41 4.94
N HIS A 75 6.26 -11.85 4.21
CA HIS A 75 5.83 -10.46 4.35
C HIS A 75 4.41 -10.32 4.92
N ALA A 76 3.90 -11.34 5.61
CA ALA A 76 2.52 -11.37 6.12
C ALA A 76 2.13 -10.12 6.95
N ALA A 77 3.04 -9.61 7.79
CA ALA A 77 2.79 -8.40 8.58
C ALA A 77 2.62 -7.15 7.70
N ILE A 78 3.43 -7.01 6.65
CA ILE A 78 3.33 -5.90 5.70
C ILE A 78 2.06 -6.05 4.86
N SER A 79 1.74 -7.25 4.37
CA SER A 79 0.49 -7.52 3.63
C SER A 79 -0.74 -7.19 4.47
N ALA A 80 -0.77 -7.57 5.76
CA ALA A 80 -1.86 -7.22 6.67
C ALA A 80 -1.96 -5.69 6.91
N GLY A 81 -0.81 -5.01 6.99
CA GLY A 81 -0.74 -3.55 7.03
C GLY A 81 -1.34 -2.90 5.79
N ILE A 82 -0.99 -3.39 4.60
CA ILE A 82 -1.54 -2.92 3.33
C ILE A 82 -3.05 -3.16 3.27
N ASP A 83 -3.49 -4.36 3.63
CA ASP A 83 -4.90 -4.77 3.61
C ASP A 83 -5.79 -3.86 4.45
N ARG A 84 -5.33 -3.49 5.65
CA ARG A 84 -6.02 -2.55 6.52
C ARG A 84 -6.34 -1.24 5.79
N TRP A 85 -5.38 -0.69 5.05
CA TRP A 85 -5.56 0.57 4.32
C TRP A 85 -6.41 0.40 3.07
N LEU A 86 -6.30 -0.73 2.36
CA LEU A 86 -7.16 -1.03 1.21
C LEU A 86 -8.63 -1.15 1.64
N LEU A 87 -8.91 -1.77 2.79
CA LEU A 87 -10.27 -1.83 3.33
C LEU A 87 -10.79 -0.44 3.68
N LEU A 88 -9.96 0.41 4.30
CA LEU A 88 -10.34 1.80 4.60
C LEU A 88 -10.64 2.59 3.32
N ALA A 89 -9.77 2.51 2.31
CA ALA A 89 -10.02 3.13 1.02
C ALA A 89 -11.31 2.64 0.38
N ASN A 90 -11.59 1.34 0.46
CA ASN A 90 -12.82 0.77 -0.09
C ASN A 90 -14.05 1.39 0.57
N GLN A 91 -14.03 1.61 1.90
CA GLN A 91 -15.09 2.30 2.63
C GLN A 91 -15.26 3.77 2.18
N VAL A 92 -14.15 4.48 1.91
CA VAL A 92 -14.21 5.86 1.37
C VAL A 92 -14.92 5.88 0.02
N VAL A 93 -14.49 5.01 -0.90
CA VAL A 93 -15.03 4.98 -2.26
C VAL A 93 -16.46 4.40 -2.29
N GLU A 94 -16.87 3.63 -1.29
CA GLU A 94 -18.28 3.23 -1.09
C GLU A 94 -19.14 4.33 -0.45
N GLY A 95 -18.56 5.47 -0.09
CA GLY A 95 -19.27 6.56 0.59
C GLY A 95 -19.64 6.26 2.05
N ARG A 96 -19.14 5.14 2.61
CA ARG A 96 -19.39 4.76 4.01
C ARG A 96 -18.65 5.66 5.00
N ILE A 97 -17.52 6.20 4.58
CA ILE A 97 -16.77 7.22 5.32
C ILE A 97 -16.36 8.35 4.35
N ASN A 98 -16.24 9.57 4.87
CA ASN A 98 -15.79 10.72 4.10
C ASN A 98 -14.25 10.84 4.12
N GLY A 99 -13.72 11.70 3.25
CA GLY A 99 -12.28 11.96 3.15
C GLY A 99 -11.66 12.48 4.44
N GLU A 100 -12.38 13.34 5.19
CA GLU A 100 -11.89 13.87 6.47
C GLU A 100 -11.65 12.77 7.51
N ARG A 101 -12.58 11.82 7.63
CA ARG A 101 -12.44 10.68 8.55
C ARG A 101 -11.27 9.79 8.13
N ALA A 102 -11.08 9.61 6.81
CA ALA A 102 -9.89 8.91 6.30
C ALA A 102 -8.60 9.67 6.65
N CYS A 103 -8.54 10.99 6.47
CA CYS A 103 -7.40 11.83 6.87
C CYS A 103 -7.06 11.68 8.36
N ARG A 104 -8.07 11.63 9.23
CA ARG A 104 -7.87 11.43 10.68
C ARG A 104 -7.28 10.05 11.01
N CYS A 105 -7.55 9.03 10.19
CA CYS A 105 -6.91 7.72 10.34
C CYS A 105 -5.48 7.69 9.81
N VAL A 106 -5.24 8.37 8.68
CA VAL A 106 -3.95 8.42 7.97
C VAL A 106 -2.91 9.25 8.73
N ASN A 107 -3.29 10.43 9.22
CA ASN A 107 -2.37 11.38 9.88
C ASN A 107 -1.54 10.78 11.05
N PRO A 108 -2.14 10.06 12.03
CA PRO A 108 -1.36 9.46 13.11
C PRO A 108 -0.49 8.30 12.64
N ALA A 109 -0.90 7.55 11.60
CA ALA A 109 -0.06 6.48 11.05
C ALA A 109 1.22 7.03 10.41
N LEU A 110 1.11 8.17 9.73
CA LEU A 110 2.24 8.88 9.11
C LEU A 110 3.11 9.65 10.10
N SER A 111 2.74 9.73 11.37
CA SER A 111 3.59 10.37 12.39
C SER A 111 4.87 9.57 12.69
N ARG A 112 4.90 8.28 12.33
CA ARG A 112 5.98 7.34 12.66
C ARG A 112 6.64 6.71 11.43
N SER A 113 6.09 6.94 10.25
CA SER A 113 6.47 6.28 9.00
C SER A 113 6.27 7.21 7.82
N ASP A 114 7.13 7.10 6.81
CA ASP A 114 6.99 7.93 5.60
C ASP A 114 5.85 7.46 4.69
N PHE A 115 5.45 6.19 4.81
CA PHE A 115 4.38 5.54 4.06
C PHE A 115 3.46 4.74 5.00
N LEU A 116 2.28 4.34 4.50
CA LEU A 116 1.19 3.83 5.34
C LEU A 116 1.43 2.43 5.89
N ALA A 117 1.92 1.51 5.05
CA ALA A 117 2.13 0.11 5.42
C ALA A 117 3.61 -0.26 5.60
N SER A 118 4.51 0.64 5.19
CA SER A 118 5.95 0.46 5.23
C SER A 118 6.59 1.74 5.74
N GLY A 119 7.69 1.61 6.48
CA GLY A 119 8.39 2.78 7.02
C GLY A 119 9.07 3.63 5.94
N SER A 120 9.43 3.03 4.79
CA SER A 120 10.38 3.64 3.85
C SER A 120 10.08 3.43 2.37
N VAL A 121 9.05 2.66 2.01
CA VAL A 121 8.73 2.36 0.60
C VAL A 121 7.23 2.50 0.36
N ALA A 122 6.84 3.14 -0.73
CA ALA A 122 5.45 3.23 -1.15
C ALA A 122 4.90 1.84 -1.51
N THR A 123 3.68 1.57 -1.09
CA THR A 123 2.97 0.29 -1.33
C THR A 123 1.63 0.54 -2.00
N MET A 124 0.91 -0.54 -2.35
CA MET A 124 -0.45 -0.44 -2.88
C MET A 124 -1.40 0.35 -1.95
N ALA A 125 -1.15 0.33 -0.63
CA ALA A 125 -1.90 1.14 0.32
C ALA A 125 -1.79 2.64 0.02
N ASP A 126 -0.59 3.10 -0.30
CA ASP A 126 -0.30 4.51 -0.50
C ASP A 126 -0.95 5.06 -1.77
N VAL A 127 -0.86 4.30 -2.86
CA VAL A 127 -1.45 4.65 -4.16
C VAL A 127 -2.97 4.77 -4.05
N ILE A 128 -3.61 3.75 -3.49
CA ILE A 128 -5.07 3.71 -3.39
C ILE A 128 -5.60 4.71 -2.36
N MET A 129 -4.94 4.87 -1.21
CA MET A 129 -5.35 5.86 -0.21
C MET A 129 -5.16 7.29 -0.71
N LYS A 130 -4.08 7.58 -1.46
CA LYS A 130 -3.92 8.89 -2.11
C LYS A 130 -5.13 9.18 -2.99
N ALA A 131 -5.49 8.26 -3.90
CA ALA A 131 -6.64 8.45 -4.78
C ALA A 131 -8.00 8.54 -4.03
N ALA A 132 -8.11 7.98 -2.84
CA ALA A 132 -9.31 8.08 -2.00
C ALA A 132 -9.39 9.42 -1.22
N VAL A 133 -8.25 9.97 -0.79
CA VAL A 133 -8.16 11.18 0.04
C VAL A 133 -8.07 12.46 -0.80
N ASP A 134 -7.36 12.41 -1.93
CA ASP A 134 -7.05 13.54 -2.84
C ASP A 134 -8.26 14.00 -3.68
N LYS A 135 -9.49 13.61 -3.29
CA LYS A 135 -10.71 13.85 -4.09
C LYS A 135 -11.53 15.06 -3.70
N ASN A 136 -11.14 15.80 -2.67
CA ASN A 136 -11.89 16.94 -2.20
C ASN A 136 -10.90 17.99 -1.73
N GLY A 137 -11.10 19.26 -2.09
CA GLY A 137 -10.27 20.42 -1.72
C GLY A 137 -10.27 20.70 -0.21
N ILE A 138 -9.90 19.69 0.57
CA ILE A 138 -9.84 19.63 2.02
C ILE A 138 -8.46 20.13 2.42
N CYS A 139 -8.41 20.95 3.48
CA CYS A 139 -7.15 21.29 4.13
C CYS A 139 -6.57 20.04 4.80
N PHE A 140 -5.40 19.59 4.33
CA PHE A 140 -4.77 18.38 4.84
C PHE A 140 -3.96 18.65 6.11
N PRO A 141 -3.97 17.73 7.09
CA PRO A 141 -2.99 17.75 8.17
C PRO A 141 -1.56 17.61 7.62
N ASN A 142 -0.59 18.25 8.28
CA ASN A 142 0.81 18.33 7.79
C ASN A 142 1.42 16.99 7.37
N ASN A 143 1.23 15.91 8.13
CA ASN A 143 1.80 14.61 7.77
C ASN A 143 1.16 14.04 6.49
N VAL A 144 -0.14 14.28 6.29
CA VAL A 144 -0.88 13.85 5.10
C VAL A 144 -0.39 14.64 3.89
N GLU A 145 -0.21 15.95 4.02
CA GLU A 145 0.31 16.81 2.95
C GLU A 145 1.71 16.37 2.49
N MET A 146 2.63 16.16 3.43
CA MET A 146 3.98 15.66 3.12
C MET A 146 3.94 14.29 2.44
N TRP A 147 3.10 13.37 2.93
CA TRP A 147 2.94 12.05 2.32
C TRP A 147 2.34 12.12 0.91
N LEU A 148 1.34 12.96 0.67
CA LEU A 148 0.76 13.17 -0.66
C LEU A 148 1.83 13.65 -1.66
N ALA A 149 2.70 14.58 -1.25
CA ALA A 149 3.81 15.05 -2.06
C ALA A 149 4.82 13.93 -2.36
N ARG A 150 5.20 13.13 -1.36
CA ARG A 150 6.13 11.99 -1.51
C ARG A 150 5.58 10.92 -2.45
N VAL A 151 4.31 10.55 -2.29
CA VAL A 151 3.66 9.59 -3.19
C VAL A 151 3.55 10.17 -4.60
N GLY A 152 3.23 11.46 -4.74
CA GLY A 152 3.24 12.14 -6.04
C GLY A 152 4.58 12.06 -6.76
N GLN A 153 5.68 12.32 -6.04
CA GLN A 153 7.03 12.19 -6.57
C GLN A 153 7.38 10.74 -6.92
N ALA A 154 7.07 9.78 -6.04
CA ALA A 154 7.35 8.37 -6.29
C ALA A 154 6.61 7.84 -7.54
N MET A 155 5.40 8.34 -7.79
CA MET A 155 4.58 7.94 -8.93
C MET A 155 4.92 8.69 -10.24
N ALA A 156 5.60 9.83 -10.17
CA ALA A 156 6.02 10.59 -11.35
C ALA A 156 7.30 10.05 -12.01
N VAL A 157 8.00 9.13 -11.35
CA VAL A 157 9.28 8.53 -11.81
C VAL A 157 9.05 7.19 -12.54
N CYS A 158 7.81 6.74 -12.67
CA CYS A 158 7.40 5.57 -13.45
C CYS A 158 6.75 6.00 -14.78
#